data_AF-A0A3D4BHH6-F1
#
_entry.id   AF-A0A3D4BHH6-F1
#
_cell.length_a   1.000
_cell.length_b   1.000
_cell.length_c   1.000
_cell.angle_alpha   90.00
_cell.angle_beta   90.00
_cell.angle_gamma   90.00
#
_symmetry.space_group_name_H-M   'P 1'
#
loop_
_entity.id
_entity.type
_entity.pdbx_description
1 polymer ?
#
loop_
_entity_poly.entity_id
_entity_poly.type
_entity_poly.pdbx_seq_one_letter_code
_entity_poly.pdbx_strand_id
1 'polypeptide(L)'
;MNNKDSNSKSISYQQIGEAISKKQFTAKDLEITSRQFNYWKEKDVIPFFIKDRKTLMTLPEALWVLIINELSNIGIVTTKLQLLSSKIWIEPLFSNYADDVIKKAIKDPKGEFSQDDKEWFKFLLEDEIAMHHIFRREITPYMDSIKSCLRSPKQIASFIYCPKTEEYRISSFTNSIGSELNNLFYGETLITIPYIPHLIHLMGIEMNRTTEDLKYLTEIENQIWRSVQFEKPKLLQISLDEGGNNKIYKITESHKKSEELAKFFLNTNLPIGSSIQIEKRSQGNYKVTIKS
;
A
#
# COMPACT_ATOMS: atom_id res chain seq x y z
N MET A 1 14.24 -1.89 -28.65
CA MET A 1 13.04 -2.61 -28.18
C MET A 1 13.44 -3.42 -26.98
N ASN A 2 12.86 -3.14 -25.80
CA ASN A 2 12.73 -4.09 -24.69
C ASN A 2 11.80 -3.49 -23.64
N ASN A 3 10.68 -4.20 -23.46
CA ASN A 3 9.68 -4.16 -22.40
C ASN A 3 9.46 -2.82 -21.69
N LYS A 4 8.38 -2.12 -22.07
CA LYS A 4 7.49 -1.58 -21.04
C LYS A 4 7.28 -2.71 -20.03
N ASP A 5 7.41 -2.43 -18.74
CA ASP A 5 6.85 -3.31 -17.72
C ASP A 5 5.35 -3.47 -18.04
N SER A 6 5.00 -4.48 -18.82
CA SER A 6 3.65 -4.79 -19.32
C SER A 6 2.70 -5.24 -18.21
N ASN A 7 3.07 -4.98 -16.95
CA ASN A 7 2.63 -5.64 -15.74
C ASN A 7 2.44 -4.69 -14.55
N SER A 8 2.54 -3.37 -14.74
CA SER A 8 2.11 -2.37 -13.74
C SER A 8 0.68 -1.93 -14.04
N LYS A 9 -0.14 -1.71 -13.01
CA LYS A 9 -1.47 -1.11 -13.19
C LYS A 9 -1.34 0.21 -13.95
N SER A 10 -2.30 0.50 -14.83
CA SER A 10 -2.37 1.77 -15.56
C SER A 10 -2.89 2.91 -14.66
N ILE A 11 -2.22 3.12 -13.53
CA ILE A 11 -2.56 4.12 -12.49
C ILE A 11 -1.28 4.89 -12.18
N SER A 12 -1.35 6.22 -12.14
CA SER A 12 -0.17 7.05 -11.87
C SER A 12 0.23 7.02 -10.38
N TYR A 13 1.51 7.27 -10.06
CA TYR A 13 1.91 7.37 -8.65
C TYR A 13 1.19 8.51 -7.92
N GLN A 14 0.85 9.59 -8.64
CA GLN A 14 0.08 10.70 -8.09
C GLN A 14 -1.30 10.24 -7.62
N GLN A 15 -2.04 9.52 -8.47
CA GLN A 15 -3.38 9.03 -8.13
C GLN A 15 -3.35 8.12 -6.90
N ILE A 16 -2.35 7.23 -6.82
CA ILE A 16 -2.15 6.37 -5.64
C ILE A 16 -1.82 7.23 -4.42
N GLY A 17 -0.92 8.21 -4.53
CA GLY A 17 -0.52 9.13 -3.46
C GLY A 17 -1.71 9.87 -2.86
N GLU A 18 -2.53 10.51 -3.70
CA GLU A 18 -3.76 11.20 -3.25
C GLU A 18 -4.72 10.26 -2.52
N ALA A 19 -4.88 9.05 -3.05
CA ALA A 19 -5.79 8.05 -2.49
C ALA A 19 -5.36 7.59 -1.10
N ILE A 20 -4.08 7.24 -0.94
CA ILE A 20 -3.57 6.70 0.33
C ILE A 20 -3.48 7.78 1.42
N SER A 21 -3.45 9.07 1.06
CA SER A 21 -3.45 10.20 1.99
C SER A 21 -4.84 10.57 2.54
N LYS A 22 -5.93 9.93 2.08
CA LYS A 22 -7.28 10.14 2.61
C LYS A 22 -7.41 9.56 4.03
N LYS A 23 -7.82 10.38 4.99
CA LYS A 23 -8.06 9.94 6.38
C LYS A 23 -9.38 9.21 6.52
N GLN A 24 -9.36 7.91 6.79
CA GLN A 24 -10.55 7.06 6.77
C GLN A 24 -10.55 5.85 7.71
N PHE A 25 -9.41 5.50 8.31
CA PHE A 25 -9.30 4.37 9.24
C PHE A 25 -9.37 4.83 10.69
N THR A 26 -9.88 3.99 11.58
CA THR A 26 -9.91 4.19 13.02
C THR A 26 -9.23 3.02 13.73
N ALA A 27 -8.80 3.21 14.98
CA ALA A 27 -8.16 2.13 15.76
C ALA A 27 -9.06 0.90 15.89
N LYS A 28 -10.39 1.10 15.98
CA LYS A 28 -11.36 0.01 16.06
C LYS A 28 -11.35 -0.86 14.79
N ASP A 29 -11.08 -0.26 13.64
CA ASP A 29 -11.07 -0.97 12.35
C ASP A 29 -9.89 -1.92 12.26
N LEU A 30 -8.80 -1.56 12.92
CA LEU A 30 -7.58 -2.35 13.02
C LEU A 30 -7.62 -3.33 14.20
N GLU A 31 -8.77 -3.46 14.86
CA GLU A 31 -8.97 -4.29 16.06
C GLU A 31 -8.07 -3.90 17.25
N ILE A 32 -7.66 -2.62 17.30
CA ILE A 32 -6.79 -2.08 18.34
C ILE A 32 -7.61 -1.35 19.38
N THR A 33 -7.38 -1.69 20.65
CA THR A 33 -8.10 -1.08 21.77
C THR A 33 -7.75 0.40 21.90
N SER A 34 -8.72 1.23 22.30
CA SER A 34 -8.47 2.66 22.53
C SER A 34 -7.39 2.90 23.58
N ARG A 35 -7.27 2.00 24.57
CA ARG A 35 -6.21 2.06 25.60
C ARG A 35 -4.82 1.92 24.98
N GLN A 36 -4.61 0.88 24.18
CA GLN A 36 -3.33 0.63 23.51
C GLN A 36 -2.98 1.75 22.53
N PHE A 37 -3.96 2.18 21.73
CA PHE A 37 -3.77 3.27 20.79
C PHE A 37 -3.42 4.59 21.49
N ASN A 38 -4.11 4.94 22.58
CA ASN A 38 -3.79 6.14 23.36
C ASN A 38 -2.41 6.05 24.02
N TYR A 39 -2.03 4.89 24.54
CA TYR A 39 -0.69 4.66 25.09
C TYR A 39 0.40 4.90 24.04
N TRP A 40 0.24 4.39 22.81
CA TRP A 40 1.21 4.64 21.74
C TRP A 40 1.28 6.11 21.31
N LYS A 41 0.16 6.84 21.34
CA LYS A 41 0.17 8.30 21.12
C LYS A 41 0.95 9.02 22.21
N GLU A 42 0.72 8.67 23.48
CA GLU A 42 1.41 9.30 24.63
C GLU A 42 2.91 9.03 24.66
N LYS A 43 3.36 7.96 23.99
CA LYS A 43 4.76 7.53 23.92
C LYS A 43 5.44 7.87 22.60
N ASP A 44 4.79 8.68 21.75
CA ASP A 44 5.27 9.08 20.42
C ASP A 44 5.65 7.91 19.49
N VAL A 45 5.05 6.74 19.71
CA VAL A 45 5.19 5.58 18.82
C VAL A 45 4.38 5.79 17.54
N ILE A 46 3.36 6.65 17.57
CA ILE A 46 2.56 7.06 16.41
C ILE A 46 2.54 8.60 16.33
N PRO A 47 3.65 9.23 15.91
CA PRO A 47 3.91 10.66 16.11
C PRO A 47 3.09 11.58 15.18
N PHE A 48 2.30 11.02 14.26
CA PHE A 48 1.44 11.75 13.34
C PHE A 48 0.10 12.19 13.96
N PHE A 49 -0.19 11.78 15.20
CA PHE A 49 -1.43 12.15 15.88
C PHE A 49 -1.24 13.26 16.91
N ILE A 50 -2.15 14.24 16.85
CA ILE A 50 -2.28 15.25 17.90
C ILE A 50 -2.99 14.61 19.11
N LYS A 51 -2.45 14.87 20.31
CA LYS A 51 -3.04 14.48 21.58
C LYS A 51 -4.52 14.93 21.66
N ASP A 52 -5.39 14.07 22.20
CA ASP A 52 -6.79 14.37 22.52
C ASP A 52 -7.79 14.63 21.37
N ARG A 53 -7.48 14.23 20.12
CA ARG A 53 -8.44 14.28 18.99
C ARG A 53 -8.88 12.89 18.52
N LYS A 54 -10.17 12.77 18.13
CA LYS A 54 -10.66 11.62 17.34
C LYS A 54 -9.79 11.49 16.11
N THR A 55 -9.12 10.35 15.99
CA THR A 55 -8.00 10.22 15.06
C THR A 55 -8.36 9.26 13.96
N LEU A 56 -8.76 9.85 12.83
CA LEU A 56 -8.82 9.17 11.54
C LEU A 56 -7.40 9.07 11.00
N MET A 57 -7.10 7.93 10.40
CA MET A 57 -5.79 7.59 9.87
C MET A 57 -5.84 7.48 8.35
N THR A 58 -4.76 7.88 7.71
CA THR A 58 -4.48 7.56 6.30
C THR A 58 -4.12 6.07 6.16
N LEU A 59 -4.04 5.55 4.93
CA LEU A 59 -3.63 4.16 4.71
C LEU A 59 -2.19 3.89 5.22
N PRO A 60 -1.19 4.76 4.97
CA PRO A 60 0.16 4.59 5.52
C PRO A 60 0.20 4.62 7.04
N GLU A 61 -0.57 5.52 7.67
CA GLU A 61 -0.68 5.62 9.12
C GLU A 61 -1.31 4.34 9.72
N ALA A 62 -2.36 3.81 9.09
CA ALA A 62 -3.02 2.58 9.52
C ALA A 62 -2.12 1.35 9.36
N LEU A 63 -1.38 1.24 8.25
CA LEU A 63 -0.39 0.18 8.04
C LEU A 63 0.71 0.26 9.11
N TRP A 64 1.16 1.46 9.45
CA TRP A 64 2.19 1.65 10.47
C TRP A 64 1.70 1.18 11.84
N VAL A 65 0.45 1.50 12.18
CA VAL A 65 -0.20 1.04 13.40
C VAL A 65 -0.28 -0.50 13.45
N LEU A 66 -0.56 -1.18 12.32
CA LEU A 66 -0.54 -2.64 12.24
C LEU A 66 0.87 -3.21 12.45
N ILE A 67 1.90 -2.61 11.85
CA ILE A 67 3.31 -2.99 12.05
C ILE A 67 3.71 -2.83 13.53
N ILE A 68 3.37 -1.70 14.15
CA ILE A 68 3.61 -1.45 15.58
C ILE A 68 2.89 -2.49 16.44
N ASN A 69 1.66 -2.87 16.09
CA ASN A 69 0.92 -3.89 16.80
C ASN A 69 1.62 -5.25 16.75
N GLU A 70 2.10 -5.68 15.58
CA GLU A 70 2.86 -6.93 15.46
C GLU A 70 4.15 -6.90 16.29
N LEU A 71 4.95 -5.84 16.16
CA LEU A 71 6.20 -5.70 16.93
C LEU A 71 5.93 -5.67 18.44
N SER A 72 4.88 -4.98 18.88
CA SER A 72 4.47 -4.94 20.29
C SER A 72 4.03 -6.32 20.78
N ASN A 73 3.31 -7.10 19.96
CA ASN A 73 2.86 -8.44 20.31
C ASN A 73 4.03 -9.45 20.40
N ILE A 74 5.09 -9.23 19.63
CA ILE A 74 6.36 -10.00 19.72
C ILE A 74 7.18 -9.60 20.96
N GLY A 75 6.83 -8.48 21.61
CA GLY A 75 7.48 -8.02 22.84
C GLY A 75 8.56 -6.96 22.63
N ILE A 76 8.58 -6.28 21.49
CA ILE A 76 9.47 -5.12 21.29
C ILE A 76 9.05 -3.99 22.23
N VAL A 77 10.00 -3.55 23.07
CA VAL A 77 9.74 -2.53 24.09
C VAL A 77 9.42 -1.17 23.48
N THR A 78 8.56 -0.41 24.15
CA THR A 78 8.03 0.87 23.66
C THR A 78 9.11 1.89 23.27
N THR A 79 10.23 1.95 23.99
CA THR A 79 11.35 2.86 23.68
C THR A 79 11.97 2.58 22.32
N LYS A 80 12.10 1.30 21.95
CA LYS A 80 12.59 0.90 20.62
C LYS A 80 11.57 1.22 19.53
N LEU A 81 10.29 1.03 19.80
CA LEU A 81 9.21 1.41 18.89
C LEU A 81 9.17 2.93 18.65
N GLN A 82 9.39 3.74 19.69
CA GLN A 82 9.45 5.19 19.59
C GLN A 82 10.63 5.63 18.69
N LEU A 83 11.83 5.10 18.94
CA LEU A 83 13.00 5.38 18.09
C LEU A 83 12.72 4.99 16.64
N LEU A 84 12.17 3.80 16.44
CA LEU A 84 11.87 3.30 15.10
C LEU A 84 10.85 4.20 14.37
N SER A 85 9.82 4.68 15.06
CA SER A 85 8.87 5.64 14.48
C SER A 85 9.52 6.96 14.10
N SER A 86 10.49 7.44 14.89
CA SER A 86 11.27 8.63 14.52
C SER A 86 12.05 8.40 13.22
N LYS A 87 12.69 7.24 13.06
CA LYS A 87 13.40 6.89 11.81
C LYS A 87 12.48 6.81 10.59
N ILE A 88 11.23 6.40 10.76
CA ILE A 88 10.28 6.26 9.65
C ILE A 88 9.62 7.59 9.28
N TRP A 89 9.28 8.42 10.26
CA TRP A 89 8.40 9.59 10.04
C TRP A 89 9.12 10.93 10.16
N ILE A 90 10.24 10.99 10.87
CA ILE A 90 10.95 12.23 11.20
C ILE A 90 12.27 12.34 10.42
N GLU A 91 13.11 11.31 10.45
CA GLU A 91 14.41 11.35 9.76
C GLU A 91 14.31 11.64 8.24
N PRO A 92 13.31 11.09 7.49
CA PRO A 92 13.18 11.38 6.07
C PRO A 92 12.98 12.87 5.77
N LEU A 93 12.39 13.63 6.70
CA LEU A 93 12.18 15.08 6.58
C LEU A 93 13.48 15.87 6.47
N PHE A 94 14.54 15.37 7.10
CA PHE A 94 15.84 16.05 7.18
C PHE A 94 16.88 15.44 6.22
N SER A 95 16.65 14.21 5.76
CA SER A 95 17.52 13.53 4.79
C SER A 95 17.36 14.01 3.35
N ASN A 96 16.39 14.90 3.06
CA ASN A 96 16.05 15.38 1.71
C ASN A 96 15.73 14.26 0.70
N TYR A 97 15.23 13.12 1.18
CA TYR A 97 14.84 12.00 0.32
C TYR A 97 13.83 12.42 -0.77
N ALA A 98 12.84 13.23 -0.41
CA ALA A 98 11.85 13.74 -1.36
C ALA A 98 12.49 14.55 -2.50
N ASP A 99 13.47 15.40 -2.17
CA ASP A 99 14.21 16.21 -3.13
C ASP A 99 14.90 15.32 -4.16
N ASP A 100 15.51 14.22 -3.73
CA ASP A 100 16.17 13.26 -4.61
C ASP A 100 15.19 12.52 -5.52
N VAL A 101 14.01 12.15 -5.00
CA VAL A 101 12.93 11.57 -5.79
C VAL A 101 12.47 12.55 -6.88
N ILE A 102 12.21 13.81 -6.52
CA ILE A 102 11.77 14.85 -7.46
C ILE A 102 12.86 15.14 -8.50
N LYS A 103 14.13 15.27 -8.09
CA LYS A 103 15.27 15.47 -9.01
C LYS A 103 15.41 14.31 -10.00
N LYS A 104 15.20 13.07 -9.56
CA LYS A 104 15.20 11.89 -10.44
C LYS A 104 14.03 11.96 -11.43
N ALA A 105 12.83 12.30 -10.97
CA ALA A 105 11.65 12.44 -11.82
C ALA A 105 11.82 13.52 -12.91
N ILE A 106 12.44 14.67 -12.58
CA ILE A 106 12.76 15.72 -13.56
C ILE A 106 13.70 15.20 -14.65
N LYS A 107 14.72 14.43 -14.25
CA LYS A 107 15.77 13.94 -15.16
C LYS A 107 15.35 12.74 -16.00
N ASP A 108 14.23 12.08 -15.69
CA ASP A 108 13.79 10.88 -16.41
C ASP A 108 13.13 11.25 -17.76
N PRO A 109 13.80 11.03 -18.91
CA PRO A 109 13.23 11.35 -20.21
C PRO A 109 12.08 10.41 -20.61
N LYS A 110 11.94 9.27 -19.92
CA LYS A 110 10.90 8.26 -20.17
C LYS A 110 9.88 8.17 -19.03
N GLY A 111 9.95 9.10 -18.08
CA GLY A 111 9.10 9.13 -16.89
C GLY A 111 7.63 9.44 -17.22
N GLU A 112 6.77 9.26 -16.21
CA GLU A 112 5.31 9.46 -16.35
C GLU A 112 4.87 10.93 -16.32
N PHE A 113 5.79 11.86 -16.03
CA PHE A 113 5.51 13.28 -15.85
C PHE A 113 5.71 14.07 -17.15
N SER A 114 4.77 14.96 -17.43
CA SER A 114 4.83 15.89 -18.57
C SER A 114 5.96 16.91 -18.41
N GLN A 115 6.24 17.68 -19.48
CA GLN A 115 7.22 18.76 -19.39
C GLN A 115 6.78 19.85 -18.40
N ASP A 116 5.50 20.17 -18.37
CA ASP A 116 4.91 21.15 -17.45
C ASP A 116 5.05 20.67 -15.99
N ASP A 117 4.78 19.39 -15.71
CA ASP A 117 4.98 18.80 -14.38
C ASP A 117 6.45 18.91 -13.93
N LYS A 118 7.39 18.66 -14.85
CA LYS A 118 8.83 18.75 -14.57
C LYS A 118 9.27 20.19 -14.31
N GLU A 119 8.66 21.18 -14.94
CA GLU A 119 8.92 22.59 -14.68
C GLU A 119 8.35 23.01 -13.32
N TRP A 120 7.13 22.55 -13.00
CA TRP A 120 6.54 22.76 -11.68
C TRP A 120 7.37 22.11 -10.57
N PHE A 121 7.92 20.92 -10.79
CA PHE A 121 8.84 20.28 -9.85
C PHE A 121 10.13 21.07 -9.62
N LYS A 122 10.66 21.77 -10.64
CA LYS A 122 11.83 22.65 -10.46
C LYS A 122 11.48 23.83 -9.56
N PHE A 123 10.34 24.47 -9.80
CA PHE A 123 9.83 25.55 -8.95
C PHE A 123 9.61 25.06 -7.51
N LEU A 124 9.03 23.88 -7.35
CA LEU A 124 8.77 23.29 -6.04
C LEU A 124 10.06 23.04 -5.24
N LEU A 125 11.13 22.57 -5.89
CA LEU A 125 12.43 22.37 -5.24
C LEU A 125 13.05 23.68 -4.71
N GLU A 126 12.61 24.84 -5.20
CA GLU A 126 13.04 26.15 -4.73
C GLU A 126 12.15 26.67 -3.58
N ASP A 127 10.94 26.12 -3.40
CA ASP A 127 10.02 26.46 -2.31
C ASP A 127 10.27 25.60 -1.07
N GLU A 128 11.20 26.05 -0.22
CA GLU A 128 11.57 25.34 1.01
C GLU A 128 10.40 25.18 1.99
N ILE A 129 9.43 26.12 2.01
CA ILE A 129 8.26 26.04 2.90
C ILE A 129 7.36 24.89 2.45
N ALA A 130 7.03 24.83 1.16
CA ALA A 130 6.23 23.75 0.60
C ALA A 130 6.95 22.40 0.74
N MET A 131 8.25 22.35 0.43
CA MET A 131 9.05 21.13 0.57
C MET A 131 9.07 20.60 2.00
N HIS A 132 9.33 21.46 2.99
CA HIS A 132 9.41 21.05 4.38
C HIS A 132 8.04 20.65 4.96
N HIS A 133 7.00 21.44 4.74
CA HIS A 133 5.71 21.24 5.40
C HIS A 133 4.76 20.27 4.68
N ILE A 134 4.98 20.00 3.38
CA ILE A 134 4.11 19.16 2.55
C ILE A 134 4.90 17.97 1.98
N PHE A 135 5.80 18.20 1.04
CA PHE A 135 6.35 17.12 0.20
C PHE A 135 7.26 16.15 0.93
N ARG A 136 8.19 16.64 1.76
CA ARG A 136 9.08 15.78 2.54
C ARG A 136 8.32 14.89 3.53
N ARG A 137 7.11 15.29 3.94
CA ARG A 137 6.25 14.50 4.84
C ARG A 137 5.47 13.39 4.11
N GLU A 138 5.22 13.56 2.82
CA GLU A 138 4.42 12.62 2.02
C GLU A 138 5.28 11.72 1.11
N ILE A 139 6.51 12.13 0.81
CA ILE A 139 7.47 11.39 -0.02
C ILE A 139 8.58 10.88 0.90
N THR A 140 8.41 9.65 1.38
CA THR A 140 9.40 8.93 2.17
C THR A 140 9.59 7.52 1.63
N PRO A 141 10.69 6.82 1.98
CA PRO A 141 10.89 5.42 1.59
C PRO A 141 9.71 4.52 2.02
N TYR A 142 9.10 4.83 3.16
CA TYR A 142 7.94 4.11 3.67
C TYR A 142 6.72 4.29 2.77
N MET A 143 6.36 5.53 2.43
CA MET A 143 5.22 5.80 1.56
C MET A 143 5.42 5.24 0.15
N ASP A 144 6.63 5.37 -0.39
CA ASP A 144 6.94 4.86 -1.74
C ASP A 144 6.82 3.34 -1.82
N SER A 145 7.23 2.62 -0.77
CA SER A 145 7.06 1.17 -0.71
C SER A 145 5.59 0.72 -0.71
N ILE A 146 4.70 1.51 -0.09
CA ILE A 146 3.25 1.26 -0.12
C ILE A 146 2.70 1.51 -1.53
N LYS A 147 3.06 2.66 -2.12
CA LYS A 147 2.61 3.00 -3.48
C LYS A 147 3.05 1.93 -4.48
N SER A 148 4.28 1.43 -4.33
CA SER A 148 4.87 0.34 -5.12
C SER A 148 4.04 -0.95 -5.01
N CYS A 149 3.67 -1.37 -3.79
CA CYS A 149 2.79 -2.53 -3.57
C CYS A 149 1.41 -2.38 -4.21
N LEU A 150 0.81 -1.19 -4.12
CA LEU A 150 -0.52 -0.94 -4.69
C LEU A 150 -0.48 -0.88 -6.23
N ARG A 151 0.61 -0.37 -6.80
CA ARG A 151 0.79 -0.23 -8.26
C ARG A 151 1.06 -1.56 -8.95
N SER A 152 1.74 -2.50 -8.30
CA SER A 152 2.04 -3.80 -8.91
C SER A 152 2.07 -4.94 -7.89
N PRO A 153 1.33 -6.04 -8.13
CA PRO A 153 1.34 -7.24 -7.29
C PRO A 153 2.71 -7.96 -7.27
N LYS A 154 3.62 -7.63 -8.20
CA LYS A 154 5.00 -8.14 -8.19
C LYS A 154 5.93 -7.36 -7.27
N GLN A 155 5.58 -6.11 -6.96
CA GLN A 155 6.38 -5.24 -6.10
C GLN A 155 5.94 -5.43 -4.65
N ILE A 156 6.23 -6.61 -4.11
CA ILE A 156 5.94 -6.92 -2.71
C ILE A 156 6.92 -6.12 -1.85
N ALA A 157 6.41 -5.56 -0.75
CA ALA A 157 7.24 -4.96 0.29
C ALA A 157 7.09 -5.70 1.62
N SER A 158 8.17 -5.73 2.39
CA SER A 158 8.15 -6.18 3.78
C SER A 158 8.98 -5.23 4.63
N PHE A 159 8.50 -5.00 5.85
CA PHE A 159 9.24 -4.30 6.87
C PHE A 159 10.15 -5.28 7.59
N ILE A 160 11.44 -5.01 7.63
CA ILE A 160 12.45 -5.86 8.24
C ILE A 160 13.10 -5.08 9.36
N TYR A 161 13.09 -5.63 10.57
CA TYR A 161 13.64 -5.00 11.76
C TYR A 161 14.58 -5.94 12.50
N CYS A 162 15.73 -5.42 12.90
CA CYS A 162 16.67 -6.10 13.78
C CYS A 162 16.55 -5.51 15.19
N PRO A 163 15.96 -6.22 16.16
CA PRO A 163 15.79 -5.70 17.52
C PRO A 163 17.09 -5.38 18.24
N LYS A 164 18.19 -6.06 17.91
CA LYS A 164 19.48 -5.89 18.59
C LYS A 164 20.19 -4.61 18.15
N THR A 165 20.25 -4.35 16.84
CA THR A 165 20.90 -3.16 16.28
C THR A 165 19.96 -1.98 16.14
N GLU A 166 18.64 -2.20 16.30
CA GLU A 166 17.59 -1.20 16.13
C GLU A 166 17.54 -0.60 14.71
N GLU A 167 18.15 -1.31 13.76
CA GLU A 167 18.09 -0.99 12.34
C GLU A 167 16.85 -1.62 11.70
N TYR A 168 16.38 -0.94 10.66
CA TYR A 168 15.30 -1.44 9.82
C TYR A 168 15.65 -1.30 8.34
N ARG A 169 14.97 -2.10 7.53
CA ARG A 169 14.94 -1.99 6.08
C ARG A 169 13.52 -2.21 5.60
N ILE A 170 13.20 -1.60 4.47
CA ILE A 170 11.99 -1.92 3.72
C ILE A 170 12.45 -2.63 2.46
N SER A 171 12.13 -3.90 2.36
CA SER A 171 12.55 -4.72 1.23
C SER A 171 11.59 -4.51 0.08
N SER A 172 11.98 -3.83 -1.01
CA SER A 172 11.28 -3.94 -2.29
C SER A 172 11.87 -5.12 -3.04
N PHE A 173 11.08 -6.17 -3.33
CA PHE A 173 11.54 -7.41 -4.00
C PHE A 173 11.96 -7.16 -5.47
N THR A 174 12.97 -6.32 -5.69
CA THR A 174 13.93 -6.46 -6.78
C THR A 174 15.04 -7.37 -6.26
N ASN A 175 15.56 -8.27 -7.10
CA ASN A 175 16.31 -9.50 -6.75
C ASN A 175 17.59 -9.37 -5.87
N SER A 176 17.88 -8.23 -5.22
CA SER A 176 19.11 -7.95 -4.45
C SER A 176 19.00 -8.08 -2.92
N ILE A 177 17.81 -8.26 -2.35
CA ILE A 177 17.61 -8.25 -0.88
C ILE A 177 18.36 -9.37 -0.16
N GLY A 178 18.45 -10.58 -0.75
CA GLY A 178 19.05 -11.74 -0.08
C GLY A 178 20.52 -11.53 0.31
N SER A 179 21.30 -10.86 -0.55
CA SER A 179 22.71 -10.53 -0.26
C SER A 179 22.86 -9.35 0.69
N GLU A 180 22.01 -8.34 0.60
CA GLU A 180 22.06 -7.16 1.49
C GLU A 180 21.67 -7.50 2.93
N LEU A 181 20.65 -8.34 3.12
CA LEU A 181 20.24 -8.80 4.46
C LEU A 181 21.31 -9.65 5.12
N ASN A 182 21.95 -10.54 4.37
CA ASN A 182 23.02 -11.38 4.90
C ASN A 182 24.24 -10.57 5.33
N ASN A 183 24.57 -9.48 4.63
CA ASN A 183 25.73 -8.65 4.97
C ASN A 183 25.45 -7.69 6.13
N LEU A 184 24.25 -7.09 6.18
CA LEU A 184 23.91 -6.09 7.20
C LEU A 184 23.53 -6.72 8.55
N PHE A 185 23.01 -7.95 8.55
CA PHE A 185 22.43 -8.58 9.74
C PHE A 185 23.01 -9.96 10.02
N TYR A 186 24.25 -10.21 9.60
CA TYR A 186 24.90 -11.52 9.76
C TYR A 186 24.88 -11.97 11.23
N GLY A 187 24.24 -13.11 11.50
CA GLY A 187 24.14 -13.68 12.84
C GLY A 187 23.10 -13.04 13.76
N GLU A 188 22.29 -12.11 13.26
CA GLU A 188 21.26 -11.42 14.05
C GLU A 188 19.85 -11.96 13.79
N THR A 189 18.97 -11.84 14.80
CA THR A 189 17.55 -12.17 14.65
C THR A 189 16.80 -11.05 13.96
N LEU A 190 16.08 -11.40 12.89
CA LEU A 190 15.26 -10.47 12.11
C LEU A 190 13.78 -10.74 12.32
N ILE A 191 13.00 -9.66 12.43
CA ILE A 191 11.55 -9.68 12.38
C ILE A 191 11.13 -9.14 11.01
N THR A 192 10.39 -9.94 10.24
CA THR A 192 9.90 -9.57 8.92
C THR A 192 8.38 -9.51 8.93
N ILE A 193 7.83 -8.34 8.63
CA ILE A 193 6.39 -8.05 8.58
C ILE A 193 6.01 -7.75 7.13
N PRO A 194 5.34 -8.68 6.42
CA PRO A 194 4.93 -8.47 5.05
C PRO A 194 3.79 -7.46 4.94
N TYR A 195 3.83 -6.57 3.95
CA TYR A 195 2.76 -5.58 3.78
C TYR A 195 1.45 -6.17 3.26
N ILE A 196 1.54 -7.19 2.40
CA ILE A 196 0.37 -7.70 1.65
C ILE A 196 -0.80 -8.11 2.56
N PRO A 197 -0.61 -8.90 3.64
CA PRO A 197 -1.73 -9.25 4.53
C PRO A 197 -2.41 -8.02 5.14
N HIS A 198 -1.64 -7.02 5.54
CA HIS A 198 -2.16 -5.77 6.10
C HIS A 198 -2.85 -4.91 5.05
N LEU A 199 -2.28 -4.77 3.85
CA LEU A 199 -2.89 -4.03 2.75
C LEU A 199 -4.20 -4.67 2.29
N ILE A 200 -4.28 -6.00 2.25
CA ILE A 200 -5.53 -6.74 1.98
C ILE A 200 -6.60 -6.36 2.99
N HIS A 201 -6.25 -6.37 4.28
CA HIS A 201 -7.17 -6.03 5.35
C HIS A 201 -7.64 -4.57 5.26
N LEU A 202 -6.71 -3.62 5.10
CA LEU A 202 -7.01 -2.19 4.99
C LEU A 202 -7.89 -1.89 3.76
N MET A 203 -7.55 -2.46 2.61
CA MET A 203 -8.33 -2.30 1.39
C MET A 203 -9.72 -2.92 1.52
N GLY A 204 -9.84 -4.07 2.18
CA GLY A 204 -11.13 -4.68 2.50
C GLY A 204 -12.00 -3.80 3.41
N ILE A 205 -11.42 -3.10 4.39
CA ILE A 205 -12.13 -2.11 5.22
C ILE A 205 -12.64 -0.95 4.36
N GLU A 206 -11.79 -0.41 3.48
CA GLU A 206 -12.13 0.73 2.62
C GLU A 206 -13.28 0.39 1.67
N MET A 207 -13.18 -0.74 0.98
CA MET A 207 -14.23 -1.30 0.10
C MET A 207 -15.58 -1.47 0.80
N ASN A 208 -15.59 -1.79 2.09
CA ASN A 208 -16.84 -1.96 2.84
C ASN A 208 -17.52 -0.63 3.20
N ARG A 209 -16.81 0.49 3.09
CA ARG A 209 -17.26 1.81 3.57
C ARG A 209 -17.55 2.78 2.46
N THR A 210 -16.73 2.76 1.42
CA THR A 210 -16.86 3.68 0.30
C THR A 210 -17.89 3.18 -0.70
N THR A 211 -18.57 4.13 -1.32
CA THR A 211 -19.38 3.92 -2.53
C THR A 211 -18.70 4.47 -3.78
N GLU A 212 -17.57 5.16 -3.59
CA GLU A 212 -16.74 5.74 -4.65
C GLU A 212 -15.63 4.77 -5.04
N ASP A 213 -15.15 4.88 -6.28
CA ASP A 213 -14.02 4.08 -6.76
C ASP A 213 -12.78 4.24 -5.91
N LEU A 214 -12.09 3.12 -5.72
CA LEU A 214 -10.76 3.13 -5.17
C LEU A 214 -9.80 3.58 -6.26
N LYS A 215 -9.23 4.77 -6.08
CA LYS A 215 -8.32 5.41 -7.05
C LYS A 215 -7.02 4.62 -7.30
N TYR A 216 -6.66 3.70 -6.41
CA TYR A 216 -5.53 2.78 -6.58
C TYR A 216 -5.94 1.41 -7.17
N LEU A 217 -7.21 1.25 -7.60
CA LEU A 217 -7.68 0.16 -8.44
C LEU A 217 -7.88 0.64 -9.87
N THR A 218 -7.67 -0.27 -10.83
CA THR A 218 -7.95 -0.02 -12.25
C THR A 218 -9.46 0.04 -12.49
N GLU A 219 -9.86 0.57 -13.64
CA GLU A 219 -11.27 0.59 -14.07
C GLU A 219 -11.91 -0.81 -14.03
N ILE A 220 -11.20 -1.84 -14.52
CA ILE A 220 -11.67 -3.22 -14.51
C ILE A 220 -11.83 -3.75 -13.08
N GLU A 221 -10.86 -3.46 -12.21
CA GLU A 221 -10.92 -3.87 -10.81
C GLU A 221 -12.09 -3.20 -10.08
N ASN A 222 -12.30 -1.90 -10.31
CA ASN A 222 -13.45 -1.17 -9.77
C ASN A 222 -14.78 -1.71 -10.33
N GLN A 223 -14.85 -2.09 -11.61
CA GLN A 223 -16.03 -2.74 -12.19
C GLN A 223 -16.34 -4.09 -11.54
N ILE A 224 -15.32 -4.92 -11.30
CA ILE A 224 -15.46 -6.18 -10.56
C ILE A 224 -15.99 -5.89 -9.14
N TRP A 225 -15.35 -4.96 -8.42
CA TRP A 225 -15.73 -4.62 -7.06
C TRP A 225 -17.19 -4.11 -6.97
N ARG A 226 -17.59 -3.16 -7.82
CA ARG A 226 -18.96 -2.64 -7.89
C ARG A 226 -19.98 -3.76 -8.13
N SER A 227 -19.69 -4.69 -9.06
CA SER A 227 -20.59 -5.82 -9.33
C SER A 227 -20.86 -6.66 -8.09
N VAL A 228 -19.85 -6.84 -7.23
CA VAL A 228 -19.97 -7.58 -5.98
C VAL A 228 -20.69 -6.76 -4.91
N GLN A 229 -20.40 -5.46 -4.82
CA GLN A 229 -20.98 -4.57 -3.81
C GLN A 229 -22.49 -4.36 -4.03
N PHE A 230 -22.90 -4.09 -5.27
CA PHE A 230 -24.30 -3.81 -5.61
C PHE A 230 -25.13 -5.07 -5.73
N GLU A 231 -24.61 -6.11 -6.40
CA GLU A 231 -25.43 -7.28 -6.74
C GLU A 231 -25.33 -8.42 -5.72
N LYS A 232 -24.34 -8.35 -4.80
CA LYS A 232 -24.16 -9.27 -3.67
C LYS A 232 -24.26 -10.76 -4.06
N PRO A 233 -23.45 -11.23 -5.04
CA PRO A 233 -23.48 -12.61 -5.48
C PRO A 233 -23.19 -13.59 -4.32
N LYS A 234 -23.82 -14.77 -4.34
CA LYS A 234 -23.52 -15.86 -3.39
C LYS A 234 -22.15 -16.47 -3.65
N LEU A 235 -21.80 -16.60 -4.93
CA LEU A 235 -20.50 -17.05 -5.43
C LEU A 235 -20.12 -16.18 -6.62
N LEU A 236 -18.90 -15.67 -6.61
CA LEU A 236 -18.25 -15.04 -7.75
C LEU A 236 -17.13 -15.95 -8.26
N GLN A 237 -17.19 -16.34 -9.53
CA GLN A 237 -16.11 -17.04 -10.22
C GLN A 237 -15.43 -16.09 -11.19
N ILE A 238 -14.16 -15.75 -10.95
CA ILE A 238 -13.37 -14.94 -11.87
C ILE A 238 -12.51 -15.89 -12.71
N SER A 239 -12.74 -15.90 -14.02
CA SER A 239 -11.94 -16.65 -15.00
C SER A 239 -11.00 -15.68 -15.70
N LEU A 240 -9.70 -15.90 -15.55
CA LEU A 240 -8.66 -15.13 -16.21
C LEU A 240 -8.02 -15.99 -17.30
N ASP A 241 -8.09 -15.53 -18.55
CA ASP A 241 -7.43 -16.17 -19.69
C ASP A 241 -6.02 -15.58 -19.85
N GLU A 242 -5.01 -16.34 -19.42
CA GLU A 242 -3.59 -15.98 -19.61
C GLU A 242 -2.99 -16.89 -20.69
N GLY A 243 -3.19 -16.54 -21.97
CA GLY A 243 -2.53 -17.22 -23.09
C GLY A 243 -2.83 -18.72 -23.19
N GLY A 244 -4.09 -19.12 -22.94
CA GLY A 244 -4.55 -20.51 -23.00
C GLY A 244 -4.59 -21.24 -21.66
N ASN A 245 -4.06 -20.64 -20.58
CA ASN A 245 -4.24 -21.14 -19.21
C ASN A 245 -5.35 -20.36 -18.50
N ASN A 246 -6.50 -21.01 -18.31
CA ASN A 246 -7.62 -20.45 -17.56
C ASN A 246 -7.42 -20.63 -16.05
N LYS A 247 -7.08 -19.55 -15.34
CA LYS A 247 -7.10 -19.53 -13.87
C LYS A 247 -8.49 -19.14 -13.38
N ILE A 248 -9.04 -19.93 -12.47
CA ILE A 248 -10.36 -19.68 -11.86
C ILE A 248 -10.19 -19.33 -10.39
N TYR A 249 -10.59 -18.12 -10.02
CA TYR A 249 -10.68 -17.67 -8.65
C TYR A 249 -12.13 -17.75 -8.18
N LYS A 250 -12.37 -18.28 -6.98
CA LYS A 250 -13.72 -18.42 -6.39
C LYS A 250 -13.80 -17.58 -5.13
N ILE A 251 -14.72 -16.63 -5.10
CA ILE A 251 -15.00 -15.78 -3.94
C ILE A 251 -16.41 -16.09 -3.44
N THR A 252 -16.51 -16.57 -2.20
CA THR A 252 -17.77 -17.01 -1.58
C THR A 252 -18.30 -15.98 -0.58
N GLU A 253 -19.58 -16.09 -0.26
CA GLU A 253 -20.24 -15.22 0.71
C GLU A 253 -19.75 -15.37 2.16
N SER A 254 -19.27 -16.56 2.55
CA SER A 254 -19.01 -16.89 3.94
C SER A 254 -17.83 -16.14 4.58
N HIS A 255 -16.85 -15.64 3.82
CA HIS A 255 -15.66 -15.02 4.38
C HIS A 255 -15.27 -13.76 3.60
N LYS A 256 -15.68 -12.60 4.12
CA LYS A 256 -15.13 -11.28 3.79
C LYS A 256 -14.96 -11.01 2.28
N LYS A 257 -16.08 -10.95 1.54
CA LYS A 257 -16.11 -10.65 0.09
C LYS A 257 -15.12 -9.54 -0.32
N SER A 258 -15.02 -8.47 0.45
CA SER A 258 -14.10 -7.35 0.21
C SER A 258 -12.62 -7.65 0.49
N GLU A 259 -12.28 -8.42 1.54
CA GLU A 259 -10.88 -8.82 1.76
C GLU A 259 -10.42 -9.88 0.73
N GLU A 260 -11.30 -10.81 0.33
CA GLU A 260 -10.97 -11.78 -0.73
C GLU A 260 -10.85 -11.11 -2.11
N LEU A 261 -11.70 -10.12 -2.41
CA LEU A 261 -11.50 -9.25 -3.58
C LEU A 261 -10.20 -8.46 -3.46
N ALA A 262 -9.89 -7.94 -2.28
CA ALA A 262 -8.66 -7.21 -2.06
C ALA A 262 -7.42 -8.07 -2.29
N LYS A 263 -7.46 -9.30 -1.78
CA LYS A 263 -6.46 -10.33 -2.02
C LYS A 263 -6.33 -10.66 -3.50
N PHE A 264 -7.43 -10.75 -4.24
CA PHE A 264 -7.39 -10.95 -5.68
C PHE A 264 -6.65 -9.79 -6.39
N PHE A 265 -7.02 -8.53 -6.12
CA PHE A 265 -6.43 -7.34 -6.77
C PHE A 265 -4.97 -7.05 -6.38
N LEU A 266 -4.54 -7.46 -5.19
CA LEU A 266 -3.16 -7.26 -4.73
C LEU A 266 -2.21 -8.39 -5.12
N ASN A 267 -2.73 -9.55 -5.56
CA ASN A 267 -1.91 -10.69 -5.95
C ASN A 267 -2.03 -11.07 -7.43
N THR A 268 -2.97 -10.47 -8.17
CA THR A 268 -3.24 -10.81 -9.57
C THR A 268 -3.02 -9.61 -10.46
N ASN A 269 -2.25 -9.79 -11.54
CA ASN A 269 -2.13 -8.80 -12.59
C ASN A 269 -3.21 -9.05 -13.65
N LEU A 270 -3.99 -8.03 -13.95
CA LEU A 270 -4.92 -8.06 -15.07
C LEU A 270 -4.22 -7.53 -16.33
N PRO A 271 -4.33 -8.20 -17.49
CA PRO A 271 -3.73 -7.73 -18.73
C PRO A 271 -4.25 -6.34 -19.12
N ILE A 272 -3.35 -5.45 -19.56
CA ILE A 272 -3.73 -4.11 -20.02
C ILE A 272 -4.61 -4.23 -21.27
N GLY A 273 -5.73 -3.51 -21.29
CA GLY A 273 -6.70 -3.57 -22.39
C GLY A 273 -7.72 -4.70 -22.27
N SER A 274 -7.72 -5.45 -21.17
CA SER A 274 -8.69 -6.52 -20.94
C SER A 274 -10.13 -6.00 -20.99
N SER A 275 -11.03 -6.83 -21.50
CA SER A 275 -12.48 -6.62 -21.41
C SER A 275 -13.09 -7.55 -20.36
N ILE A 276 -14.13 -7.07 -19.70
CA ILE A 276 -14.87 -7.83 -18.69
C ILE A 276 -16.23 -8.25 -19.23
N GLN A 277 -16.56 -9.52 -19.03
CA GLN A 277 -17.90 -10.06 -19.27
C GLN A 277 -18.44 -10.62 -17.96
N ILE A 278 -19.56 -10.05 -17.48
CA ILE A 278 -20.23 -10.49 -16.26
C ILE A 278 -21.50 -11.26 -16.63
N GLU A 279 -21.53 -12.54 -16.28
CA GLU A 279 -22.67 -13.43 -16.49
C GLU A 279 -23.35 -13.73 -15.16
N LYS A 280 -24.62 -13.35 -15.02
CA LYS A 280 -25.48 -13.80 -13.92
C LYS A 280 -25.86 -15.26 -14.18
N ARG A 281 -25.56 -16.13 -13.23
CA ARG A 281 -25.88 -17.57 -13.25
C ARG A 281 -27.01 -17.88 -12.28
N SER A 282 -27.56 -19.09 -12.41
CA SER A 282 -28.61 -19.58 -11.53
C SER A 282 -28.19 -19.51 -10.05
N GLN A 283 -29.21 -19.41 -9.18
CA GLN A 283 -29.07 -19.39 -7.71
C GLN A 283 -28.28 -18.18 -7.15
N GLY A 284 -28.17 -17.08 -7.89
CA GLY A 284 -27.47 -15.86 -7.44
C GLY A 284 -25.95 -15.97 -7.53
N ASN A 285 -25.45 -16.86 -8.39
CA ASN A 285 -24.02 -17.05 -8.67
C ASN A 285 -23.60 -16.22 -9.89
N TYR A 286 -22.33 -15.82 -9.94
CA TYR A 286 -21.82 -14.91 -10.94
C TYR A 286 -20.55 -15.48 -11.54
N LYS A 287 -20.39 -15.33 -12.86
CA LYS A 287 -19.12 -15.59 -13.54
C LYS A 287 -18.63 -14.29 -14.17
N VAL A 288 -17.45 -13.86 -13.75
CA VAL A 288 -16.69 -12.79 -14.38
C VAL A 288 -15.64 -13.43 -15.26
N THR A 289 -15.65 -13.10 -16.54
CA THR A 289 -14.60 -13.54 -17.48
C THR A 289 -13.79 -12.31 -17.89
N ILE A 290 -12.48 -12.37 -17.71
CA ILE A 290 -11.54 -11.33 -18.11
C ILE A 290 -10.83 -11.83 -19.37
N LYS A 291 -11.05 -11.14 -20.49
CA LYS A 291 -10.45 -11.46 -21.79
C LYS A 291 -9.39 -10.42 -22.11
N SER A 292 -8.15 -10.86 -22.27
CA SER A 292 -7.03 -10.05 -22.76
C SER A 292 -7.20 -9.66 -24.22
#